data_AF-A0AA39G116-F1
#
_entry.id   AF-A0AA39G116-F1
#
_cell.length_a   1.000
_cell.length_b   1.000
_cell.length_c   1.000
_cell.angle_alpha   90.00
_cell.angle_beta   90.00
_cell.angle_gamma   90.00
#
_symmetry.space_group_name_H-M   'P 1'
#
loop_
_entity.id
_entity.type
_entity.pdbx_description
1 polymer ?
#
loop_
_entity_poly.entity_id
_entity_poly.type
_entity_poly.pdbx_seq_one_letter_code
_entity_poly.pdbx_strand_id
1 'polypeptide(L)'
;MLKDLRRVYYLATLENDSAQQHLYRASTVENGLKSECLSCEIKSATNDNFCLYNEAKLSPNGSRYLLTCAGPSVPDISIYNSLNWRFHVGN
;
A
#
# COMPACT_ATOMS: atom_id res chain seq x y z
N MET A 1 -6.42 21.25 -16.25
CA MET A 1 -5.12 21.15 -15.57
C MET A 1 -5.24 20.10 -14.48
N LEU A 2 -4.76 18.88 -14.72
CA LEU A 2 -4.61 17.89 -13.65
C LEU A 2 -3.49 18.40 -12.74
N LYS A 3 -3.80 18.64 -11.45
CA LYS A 3 -2.76 18.88 -10.44
C LYS A 3 -1.73 17.75 -10.56
N ASP A 4 -0.46 18.09 -10.72
CA ASP A 4 0.64 17.15 -10.49
C ASP A 4 0.52 16.65 -9.05
N LEU A 5 -0.05 15.45 -8.90
CA LEU A 5 -0.19 14.76 -7.63
C LEU A 5 1.19 14.22 -7.25
N ARG A 6 2.06 15.11 -6.77
CA ARG A 6 3.34 14.74 -6.18
C ARG A 6 3.04 13.92 -4.92
N ARG A 7 3.14 12.61 -5.09
CA ARG A 7 2.88 11.60 -4.06
C ARG A 7 4.19 10.92 -3.72
N VAL A 8 4.47 10.81 -2.43
CA VAL A 8 5.57 9.99 -1.91
C VAL A 8 4.95 8.73 -1.33
N TYR A 9 5.46 7.58 -1.74
CA TYR A 9 5.10 6.28 -1.18
C TYR A 9 6.26 5.80 -0.34
N TYR A 10 5.95 5.24 0.83
CA TYR A 10 6.98 4.77 1.75
C TYR A 10 6.46 3.62 2.60
N LEU A 11 7.38 2.79 3.08
CA LEU A 11 7.10 1.77 4.08
C LEU A 11 7.42 2.35 5.45
N ALA A 12 6.53 2.13 6.42
CA ALA A 12 6.74 2.55 7.79
C ALA A 12 6.09 1.55 8.75
N THR A 13 6.57 1.56 9.99
CA THR A 13 5.95 0.81 11.07
C THR A 13 4.75 1.56 11.63
N LEU A 14 3.82 0.83 12.23
CA LEU A 14 2.70 1.43 12.96
C LEU A 14 3.23 2.14 14.22
N GLU A 15 2.67 3.31 14.57
CA GLU A 15 3.17 4.17 15.67
C GLU A 15 3.36 3.44 17.00
N ASN A 16 2.47 2.49 17.29
CA ASN A 16 2.46 1.73 18.55
C ASN A 16 2.82 0.24 18.37
N ASP A 17 3.25 -0.17 17.18
CA ASP A 17 3.63 -1.56 16.92
C ASP A 17 4.73 -1.63 15.84
N SER A 18 5.97 -1.81 16.29
CA SER A 18 7.15 -1.91 15.43
C SER A 18 7.25 -3.23 14.66
N ALA A 19 6.44 -4.24 15.00
CA ALA A 19 6.42 -5.51 14.29
C ALA A 19 5.54 -5.45 13.02
N GLN A 20 4.70 -4.43 12.88
CA GLN A 20 3.85 -4.21 11.71
C GLN A 20 4.50 -3.24 10.76
N GLN A 21 4.47 -3.54 9.46
CA GLN A 21 4.99 -2.68 8.38
C GLN A 21 3.95 -2.52 7.29
N HIS A 22 3.62 -1.27 6.98
CA HIS A 22 2.58 -0.92 6.02
C HIS A 22 3.09 0.05 4.95
N LEU A 23 2.43 0.01 3.80
CA LEU A 23 2.60 0.98 2.73
C LEU A 23 1.76 2.22 3.02
N TYR A 24 2.41 3.37 2.99
CA TYR A 24 1.77 4.69 3.13
C TYR A 24 1.95 5.52 1.88
N ARG A 25 1.08 6.51 1.72
CA ARG A 25 1.15 7.56 0.71
C ARG A 25 0.95 8.92 1.35
N ALA A 26 1.83 9.86 1.03
CA ALA A 26 1.69 11.26 1.41
C ALA A 26 1.57 12.17 0.19
N SER A 27 0.74 13.21 0.29
CA SER A 27 0.63 14.29 -0.68
C SER A 27 1.63 15.39 -0.33
N THR A 28 2.48 15.81 -1.28
CA THR A 28 3.46 16.90 -1.03
C THR A 28 2.95 18.27 -1.48
N VAL A 29 1.67 18.38 -1.84
CA VAL A 29 1.05 19.62 -2.37
C VAL A 29 0.05 20.22 -1.37
N GLU A 30 -0.40 19.43 -0.39
CA GLU A 30 -1.29 19.90 0.66
C GLU A 30 -0.50 20.62 1.75
N ASN A 31 -1.09 21.66 2.36
CA ASN A 31 -0.51 22.39 3.49
C ASN A 31 -0.56 21.48 4.73
N GLY A 32 0.40 20.55 4.80
CA GLY A 32 0.49 19.50 5.81
C GLY A 32 0.80 18.14 5.17
N LEU A 33 1.76 17.40 5.73
CA LEU A 33 2.08 16.05 5.28
C LEU A 33 1.02 15.08 5.82
N LYS A 34 -0.13 14.97 5.14
CA LYS A 34 -1.13 13.96 5.48
C LYS A 34 -0.75 12.64 4.84
N SER A 35 -0.50 11.64 5.68
CA SER A 35 -0.18 10.29 5.26
C SER A 35 -1.42 9.39 5.34
N GLU A 36 -1.66 8.65 4.29
CA GLU A 36 -2.72 7.65 4.18
C GLU A 36 -2.08 6.26 4.19
N CYS A 37 -2.57 5.36 5.05
CA CYS A 37 -2.15 3.97 5.04
C CYS A 37 -2.90 3.23 3.94
N LEU A 38 -2.18 2.73 2.93
CA LEU A 38 -2.77 2.02 1.81
C LEU A 38 -3.03 0.54 2.13
N SER A 39 -2.24 -0.05 3.04
CA SER A 39 -2.29 -1.48 3.33
C SER A 39 -2.88 -1.89 4.68
N CYS A 40 -3.26 -0.94 5.54
CA CYS A 40 -3.70 -1.24 6.91
C CYS A 40 -4.96 -2.13 6.96
N GLU A 41 -5.83 -2.04 5.95
CA GLU A 41 -7.08 -2.82 5.89
C GLU A 41 -7.01 -3.99 4.91
N ILE A 42 -5.82 -4.27 4.35
CA ILE A 42 -5.65 -5.36 3.40
C ILE A 42 -5.63 -6.69 4.16
N LYS A 43 -6.42 -7.64 3.67
CA LYS A 43 -6.46 -9.01 4.15
C LYS A 43 -5.69 -9.94 3.23
N SER A 44 -5.14 -11.02 3.78
CA SER A 44 -4.51 -12.06 2.97
C SER A 44 -5.52 -12.65 1.99
N ALA A 45 -5.03 -13.07 0.82
CA ALA A 45 -5.86 -13.80 -0.14
C ALA A 45 -6.25 -15.21 0.36
N THR A 46 -5.49 -15.76 1.32
CA THR A 46 -5.61 -17.15 1.77
C THR A 46 -6.51 -17.32 2.99
N ASN A 47 -6.64 -16.27 3.79
CA ASN A 47 -7.49 -16.22 4.97
C ASN A 47 -7.89 -14.77 5.23
N ASP A 48 -9.00 -14.55 5.93
CA ASP A 48 -9.51 -13.20 6.23
C ASP A 48 -8.68 -12.42 7.27
N ASN A 49 -7.44 -12.86 7.55
CA ASN A 49 -6.55 -12.16 8.47
C ASN A 49 -5.93 -10.93 7.79
N PHE A 50 -5.68 -9.90 8.60
CA PHE A 50 -4.98 -8.70 8.13
C PHE A 50 -3.53 -9.01 7.74
N CYS A 51 -3.08 -8.38 6.66
CA CYS A 51 -1.69 -8.42 6.25
C CYS A 51 -0.89 -7.37 7.00
N LEU A 52 -0.08 -7.82 7.96
CA LEU A 52 0.63 -6.93 8.89
C LEU A 52 2.05 -6.59 8.45
N TYR A 53 2.62 -7.33 7.49
CA TYR A 53 3.96 -7.06 6.97
C TYR A 53 3.93 -6.97 5.45
N ASN A 54 4.19 -5.78 4.93
CA ASN A 54 4.00 -5.44 3.52
C ASN A 54 5.29 -4.91 2.88
N GLU A 55 5.51 -5.29 1.63
CA GLU A 55 6.48 -4.67 0.72
C GLU A 55 5.76 -4.12 -0.51
N ALA A 56 6.31 -3.08 -1.13
CA ALA A 56 5.71 -2.48 -2.31
C ALA A 56 6.73 -2.16 -3.40
N LYS A 57 6.32 -2.32 -4.66
CA LYS A 57 7.07 -1.88 -5.84
C LYS A 57 6.18 -1.03 -6.72
N LEU A 58 6.61 0.20 -7.00
CA LEU A 58 5.88 1.12 -7.87
C LEU A 58 6.15 0.83 -9.35
N SER A 59 5.15 1.03 -10.20
CA SER A 59 5.38 1.14 -11.64
C SER A 59 6.23 2.36 -11.95
N PRO A 60 6.98 2.40 -13.08
CA PRO A 60 7.87 3.52 -13.39
C PRO A 60 7.19 4.90 -13.40
N ASN A 61 5.90 4.95 -13.73
CA ASN A 61 5.08 6.16 -13.77
C ASN A 61 4.21 6.37 -12.51
N GLY A 62 4.35 5.53 -11.48
CA GLY A 62 3.56 5.61 -10.24
C GLY A 62 2.05 5.36 -10.39
N SER A 63 1.59 4.94 -11.57
CA SER A 63 0.15 4.69 -11.82
C SER A 63 -0.38 3.42 -11.13
N ARG A 64 0.52 2.48 -10.81
CA ARG A 64 0.24 1.21 -10.16
C ARG A 64 1.32 0.87 -9.16
N TYR A 65 0.99 -0.03 -8.25
CA TYR A 65 1.97 -0.65 -7.37
C TYR A 65 1.65 -2.12 -7.17
N LEU A 66 2.70 -2.94 -7.08
CA LEU A 66 2.65 -4.30 -6.61
C LEU A 66 2.80 -4.27 -5.09
N LEU A 67 1.90 -4.93 -4.39
CA LEU A 67 1.96 -5.13 -2.95
C LEU A 67 2.23 -6.61 -2.68
N THR A 68 3.30 -6.90 -1.97
CA THR A 68 3.58 -8.23 -1.43
C THR A 68 3.15 -8.22 0.03
N CYS A 69 2.13 -9.03 0.35
CA CYS A 69 1.85 -9.40 1.71
C CYS A 69 2.82 -10.50 2.13
N ALA A 70 3.70 -10.25 3.10
CA ALA A 70 4.69 -11.23 3.55
C ALA A 70 4.26 -11.98 4.82
N GLY A 71 3.21 -11.53 5.51
CA GLY A 71 2.74 -12.19 6.72
C GLY A 71 1.66 -11.43 7.50
N PRO A 72 1.09 -12.05 8.54
CA PRO A 72 1.53 -13.33 9.15
C PRO A 72 1.05 -14.59 8.41
N SER A 73 0.07 -14.46 7.52
CA SER A 73 -0.44 -15.56 6.69
C SER A 73 0.53 -15.97 5.58
N VAL A 74 0.15 -16.96 4.77
CA VAL A 74 0.93 -17.35 3.59
C VAL A 74 1.11 -16.13 2.67
N PRO A 75 2.34 -15.81 2.23
CA PRO A 75 2.58 -14.65 1.39
C PRO A 75 1.77 -14.65 0.10
N ASP A 76 1.22 -13.49 -0.24
CA ASP A 76 0.48 -13.29 -1.48
C ASP A 76 0.80 -11.94 -2.12
N ILE A 77 0.58 -11.86 -3.44
CA ILE A 77 0.92 -10.70 -4.24
C ILE A 77 -0.33 -10.17 -4.91
N SER A 78 -0.52 -8.87 -4.84
CA SER A 78 -1.63 -8.16 -5.48
C SER A 78 -1.16 -6.87 -6.14
N ILE A 79 -1.89 -6.43 -7.17
CA ILE A 79 -1.58 -5.21 -7.90
C ILE A 79 -2.70 -4.22 -7.65
N TYR A 80 -2.34 -2.97 -7.38
CA TYR A 80 -3.26 -1.87 -7.14
C TYR A 80 -2.99 -0.73 -8.10
N ASN A 81 -4.01 0.06 -8.40
CA ASN A 81 -3.83 1.35 -9.05
C ASN A 81 -3.47 2.45 -8.04
N SER A 82 -3.14 3.64 -8.55
CA SER A 82 -2.83 4.80 -7.71
C SER A 82 -4.03 5.36 -6.91
N LEU A 83 -5.23 4.80 -7.04
CA LEU A 83 -6.41 5.11 -6.22
C LEU A 83 -6.68 4.05 -5.14
N ASN A 84 -5.73 3.13 -4.93
CA ASN A 84 -5.84 2.00 -4.01
C ASN A 84 -6.89 0.95 -4.41
N TRP A 85 -7.26 0.86 -5.69
CA TRP A 85 -8.14 -0.22 -6.17
C TRP A 85 -7.33 -1.43 -6.60
N ARG A 86 -7.66 -2.58 -6.02
CA ARG A 86 -7.06 -3.87 -6.37
C ARG A 86 -7.51 -4.29 -7.77
N PHE A 87 -6.57 -4.67 -8.62
CA PHE A 87 -6.89 -5.39 -9.84
C PHE A 87 -7.24 -6.84 -9.48
N HIS A 88 -8.46 -7.25 -9.77
CA HIS A 88 -8.81 -8.66 -9.77
C HIS A 88 -8.30 -9.28 -11.07
N VAL A 89 -7.25 -10.08 -10.97
CA VAL A 89 -6.90 -11.03 -12.05
C VAL A 89 -7.82 -12.23 -11.84
N GLY A 90 -8.98 -12.20 -12.47
CA GLY A 90 -9.89 -13.34 -12.53
C GLY A 90 -9.40 -14.37 -13.56
N ASN A 91 -9.62 -15.65 -13.26
CA ASN A 91 -9.71 -16.70 -14.28
C ASN A 91 -11.06 -16.59 -15.02
#